data_AF-B8GSJ0-F1
#
_entry.id   AF-B8GSJ0-F1
#
_cell.length_a   1.000
_cell.length_b   1.000
_cell.length_c   1.000
_cell.angle_alpha   90.00
_cell.angle_beta   90.00
_cell.angle_gamma   90.00
#
_symmetry.space_group_name_H-M   'P 1'
#
loop_
_entity.id
_entity.type
_entity.pdbx_description
1 polymer ?
#
loop_
_entity_poly.entity_id
_entity_poly.type
_entity_poly.pdbx_seq_one_letter_code
_entity_poly.pdbx_strand_id
1 'polypeptide(L)'
;MIEPLTDRFSDPVQGRIRDISLSGVYVEMPTEAVAKYTRLRLSVGTGEGNTGPTRNWQCYVVRTTDDGVGCMFDDSDPGNIDGLLEILRDLSVRRSRGPG
;
A
#
# COMPACT_ATOMS: atom_id res chain seq x y z
N MET A 1 3.74 -5.81 2.04
CA MET A 1 4.90 -6.11 1.17
C MET A 1 4.80 -5.25 -0.07
N ILE A 2 5.92 -4.69 -0.52
CA ILE A 2 5.99 -3.69 -1.59
C ILE A 2 6.97 -4.21 -2.63
N GLU A 3 6.51 -4.39 -3.86
CA GLU A 3 7.28 -5.00 -4.95
C GLU A 3 7.33 -4.05 -6.16
N PRO A 4 8.50 -3.60 -6.61
CA PRO A 4 8.63 -2.86 -7.87
C PRO A 4 8.27 -3.74 -9.09
N LEU A 5 7.47 -3.21 -10.00
CA LEU A 5 7.01 -3.89 -11.23
C LEU A 5 7.92 -3.63 -12.44
N THR A 6 8.91 -2.75 -12.32
CA THR A 6 9.91 -2.45 -13.35
C THR A 6 11.30 -2.89 -12.88
N ASP A 7 11.91 -3.77 -13.67
CA ASP A 7 13.28 -4.30 -13.60
C ASP A 7 13.70 -5.15 -12.37
N ARG A 8 13.45 -6.46 -12.53
CA ARG A 8 14.27 -7.66 -12.24
C ARG A 8 15.02 -7.89 -10.92
N PHE A 9 15.33 -6.92 -10.05
CA PHE A 9 16.14 -7.20 -8.84
C PHE A 9 15.92 -6.22 -7.69
N SER A 10 14.67 -6.02 -7.26
CA SER A 10 14.41 -5.31 -6.00
C SER A 10 13.76 -6.29 -5.03
N ASP A 11 14.47 -6.62 -3.96
CA ASP A 11 13.90 -7.44 -2.89
C ASP A 11 12.62 -6.79 -2.37
N PRO A 12 11.56 -7.57 -2.09
CA PRO A 12 10.33 -7.04 -1.54
C PRO A 12 10.61 -6.27 -0.25
N VAL A 13 10.19 -5.01 -0.23
CA VAL A 13 10.41 -4.14 0.94
C VAL A 13 9.18 -4.21 1.86
N GLN A 14 9.44 -4.26 3.17
CA GLN A 14 8.39 -4.07 4.15
C GLN A 14 8.22 -2.57 4.43
N GLY A 15 6.96 -2.15 4.53
CA GLY A 15 6.61 -0.78 4.84
C GLY A 15 5.29 -0.70 5.57
N ARG A 16 5.03 0.47 6.17
CA ARG A 16 3.82 0.72 6.95
C ARG A 16 2.96 1.75 6.23
N ILE A 17 1.70 1.39 5.96
CA ILE A 17 0.71 2.35 5.47
C ILE A 17 0.48 3.39 6.58
N ARG A 18 0.74 4.65 6.26
CA ARG A 18 0.55 5.78 7.17
C ARG A 18 -0.71 6.57 6.88
N ASP A 19 -1.02 6.73 5.60
CA ASP A 19 -2.23 7.39 5.15
C ASP A 19 -2.75 6.76 3.86
N ILE A 20 -4.07 6.77 3.67
CA ILE A 20 -4.73 6.17 2.52
C ILE A 20 -5.94 7.01 2.11
N SER A 21 -6.04 7.28 0.81
CA SER A 21 -7.14 8.03 0.19
C SER A 21 -7.73 7.26 -0.98
N LEU A 22 -8.78 7.79 -1.62
CA LEU A 22 -9.37 7.19 -2.83
C LEU A 22 -8.40 7.15 -4.02
N SER A 23 -7.43 8.06 -4.07
CA SER A 23 -6.51 8.20 -5.21
C SER A 23 -5.15 7.55 -4.97
N GLY A 24 -4.82 7.20 -3.73
CA GLY A 24 -3.49 6.71 -3.43
C GLY A 24 -3.22 6.41 -1.96
N VAL A 25 -1.96 6.14 -1.67
CA VAL A 25 -1.50 5.70 -0.37
C VAL A 25 -0.11 6.27 -0.08
N TYR A 26 0.12 6.64 1.17
CA TYR A 26 1.44 7.00 1.69
C TYR A 26 1.98 5.84 2.53
N VAL A 27 3.16 5.36 2.15
CA VAL A 27 3.81 4.22 2.79
C VAL A 27 5.17 4.65 3.31
N GLU A 28 5.38 4.46 4.60
CA GLU A 28 6.71 4.59 5.20
C GLU A 28 7.54 3.36 4.87
N MET A 29 8.69 3.61 4.24
CA MET A 29 9.65 2.62 3.78
C MET A 29 10.95 3.31 3.38
N PRO A 30 12.09 2.59 3.36
CA PRO A 30 13.32 3.11 2.77
C PRO A 30 13.09 3.55 1.33
N THR A 31 13.34 4.83 1.02
CA THR A 31 13.05 5.42 -0.30
C THR A 31 14.15 5.22 -1.31
N GLU A 32 15.36 4.85 -0.86
CA GLU A 32 16.50 4.48 -1.70
C GLU A 32 16.17 3.34 -2.68
N ALA A 33 15.16 2.52 -2.34
CA ALA A 33 14.72 1.39 -3.13
C ALA A 33 13.76 1.74 -4.28
N VAL A 34 13.23 2.97 -4.36
CA VAL A 34 12.15 3.30 -5.30
C VAL A 34 12.27 4.72 -5.86
N ALA A 35 12.23 4.83 -7.20
CA ALA A 35 12.24 6.10 -7.90
C ALA A 35 10.83 6.64 -8.17
N LYS A 36 10.74 7.94 -8.53
CA LYS A 36 9.50 8.54 -9.00
C LYS A 36 9.04 7.84 -10.29
N TYR A 37 7.73 7.63 -10.42
CA TYR A 37 7.05 6.92 -11.50
C TYR A 37 7.32 5.41 -11.58
N THR A 38 8.10 4.85 -10.64
CA THR A 38 8.20 3.39 -10.50
C THR A 38 6.83 2.82 -10.20
N ARG A 39 6.46 1.78 -10.96
CA ARG A 39 5.25 1.00 -10.68
C ARG A 39 5.53 0.05 -9.54
N LEU A 40 4.59 -0.06 -8.61
CA LEU A 40 4.67 -0.89 -7.43
C LEU A 40 3.45 -1.79 -7.34
N ARG A 41 3.64 -3.01 -6.84
CA ARG A 41 2.59 -3.85 -6.28
C ARG A 41 2.67 -3.77 -4.77
N LEU A 42 1.57 -3.33 -4.15
CA LEU A 42 1.41 -3.31 -2.71
C LEU A 42 0.57 -4.50 -2.28
N SER A 43 1.18 -5.46 -1.61
CA SER A 43 0.46 -6.57 -0.97
C SER A 43 0.20 -6.23 0.49
N VAL A 44 -1.06 -5.96 0.82
CA VAL A 44 -1.53 -5.67 2.17
C VAL A 44 -2.10 -6.94 2.77
N GLY A 45 -1.36 -7.50 3.73
CA GLY A 45 -1.84 -8.56 4.61
C GLY A 45 -2.18 -8.01 5.98
N THR A 46 -3.16 -8.61 6.65
CA THR A 46 -3.25 -8.51 8.11
C THR A 46 -2.02 -9.22 8.69
N GLY A 47 -1.24 -8.56 9.55
CA GLY A 47 0.09 -8.99 10.01
C GLY A 47 0.21 -10.44 10.53
N GLU A 48 1.46 -10.84 10.83
CA GLU A 48 1.83 -12.21 11.22
C GLU A 48 0.79 -12.90 12.12
N GLY A 49 0.24 -14.01 11.63
CA GLY A 49 -0.73 -14.86 12.33
C GLY A 49 -2.17 -14.75 11.84
N ASN A 50 -2.47 -13.90 10.86
CA ASN A 50 -3.84 -13.70 10.41
C ASN A 50 -4.02 -14.16 8.95
N THR A 51 -4.72 -15.28 8.76
CA THR A 51 -5.04 -15.96 7.48
C THR A 51 -6.08 -15.18 6.65
N GLY A 52 -6.05 -13.86 6.70
CA GLY A 52 -6.91 -12.99 5.90
C GLY A 52 -6.45 -12.94 4.44
N PRO A 53 -7.34 -12.55 3.51
CA PRO A 53 -6.96 -12.40 2.10
C PRO A 53 -5.88 -11.31 1.96
N THR A 54 -4.74 -11.68 1.36
CA THR A 54 -3.73 -10.71 0.93
C THR A 54 -4.29 -9.91 -0.24
N ARG A 55 -4.42 -8.60 -0.07
CA ARG A 55 -4.90 -7.69 -1.12
C ARG A 55 -3.72 -7.11 -1.88
N ASN A 56 -3.77 -7.11 -3.21
CA ASN A 56 -2.73 -6.56 -4.06
C ASN A 56 -3.23 -5.30 -4.76
N TRP A 57 -2.48 -4.22 -4.69
CA TRP A 57 -2.76 -2.98 -5.43
C TRP A 57 -1.62 -2.63 -6.37
N GLN A 58 -1.97 -2.32 -7.61
CA GLN A 58 -1.02 -1.72 -8.54
C GLN A 58 -1.05 -0.21 -8.36
N CYS A 59 0.14 0.35 -8.14
CA CYS A 59 0.32 1.76 -7.88
C CYS A 59 1.53 2.29 -8.67
N TYR A 60 1.67 3.60 -8.74
CA TYR A 60 2.89 4.24 -9.20
C TYR A 60 3.32 5.36 -8.27
N VAL A 61 4.63 5.50 -8.07
CA VAL A 61 5.18 6.52 -7.17
C VAL A 61 5.02 7.90 -7.79
N VAL A 62 4.38 8.81 -7.07
CA VAL A 62 4.23 10.22 -7.49
C VAL A 62 5.10 11.17 -6.69
N ARG A 63 5.53 10.76 -5.49
CA ARG A 63 6.48 11.50 -4.66
C ARG A 63 7.31 10.55 -3.81
N THR A 64 8.56 10.92 -3.57
CA THR A 64 9.45 10.32 -2.56
C THR A 64 9.75 11.40 -1.52
N THR A 65 9.93 10.98 -0.28
CA THR A 65 10.33 11.81 0.87
C THR A 65 11.47 11.10 1.60
N ASP A 66 12.01 11.69 2.66
CA ASP A 66 13.06 11.04 3.45
C ASP A 66 12.54 9.78 4.17
N ASP A 67 11.27 9.77 4.56
CA ASP A 67 10.68 8.71 5.38
C ASP A 67 9.75 7.74 4.63
N GLY A 68 9.45 8.01 3.36
CA GLY A 68 8.49 7.19 2.62
C GLY A 68 8.09 7.69 1.24
N VAL A 69 7.15 6.96 0.65
CA VAL A 69 6.70 7.16 -0.73
C VAL A 69 5.20 7.42 -0.77
N GLY A 70 4.82 8.39 -1.59
CA GLY A 70 3.42 8.61 -1.97
C GLY A 70 3.16 7.96 -3.32
N CYS A 71 2.17 7.07 -3.34
CA CYS A 71 1.80 6.29 -4.51
C CYS A 71 0.36 6.64 -4.91
N MET A 72 0.12 6.74 -6.21
CA MET A 72 -1.24 6.77 -6.76
C MET A 72 -1.65 5.36 -7.18
N PHE A 73 -2.92 5.03 -6.96
CA PHE A 73 -3.49 3.79 -7.49
C PHE A 73 -3.57 3.86 -9.00
N ASP A 74 -3.36 2.72 -9.66
CA ASP A 74 -3.61 2.58 -11.08
C ASP A 74 -5.14 2.54 -11.31
N ASP A 75 -5.65 3.50 -12.06
CA ASP A 75 -7.08 3.67 -12.36
C ASP A 75 -7.58 2.65 -13.41
N SER A 76 -6.65 1.98 -14.09
CA SER A 76 -6.98 0.89 -15.02
C SER A 76 -7.33 -0.43 -14.32
N ASP A 77 -7.10 -0.54 -13.01
CA ASP A 77 -7.46 -1.71 -12.21
C ASP A 77 -8.66 -1.38 -11.28
N PRO A 78 -9.90 -1.73 -11.69
CA PRO A 78 -11.09 -1.46 -10.88
C PRO A 78 -11.09 -2.19 -9.53
N GLY A 79 -10.29 -3.26 -9.36
CA GLY A 79 -10.15 -3.98 -8.09
C GLY A 79 -9.48 -3.16 -6.98
N ASN A 80 -8.76 -2.09 -7.34
CA ASN A 80 -8.12 -1.20 -6.37
C ASN A 80 -9.14 -0.47 -5.48
N ILE A 81 -10.26 -0.02 -6.06
CA ILE A 81 -11.30 0.74 -5.35
C ILE A 81 -12.05 -0.16 -4.35
N ASP A 82 -12.43 -1.36 -4.77
CA ASP A 82 -13.15 -2.30 -3.91
C ASP A 82 -12.29 -2.72 -2.71
N GLY A 83 -11.02 -3.08 -2.95
CA GLY A 83 -10.08 -3.42 -1.89
C GLY A 83 -9.82 -2.26 -0.92
N LEU A 84 -9.79 -1.02 -1.42
CA LEU A 84 -9.67 0.18 -0.60
C LEU A 84 -10.89 0.40 0.28
N LEU A 85 -12.09 0.33 -0.28
CA LEU A 85 -13.34 0.53 0.46
C LEU A 85 -13.48 -0.50 1.58
N GLU A 86 -13.07 -1.74 1.35
CA GLU A 86 -13.02 -2.76 2.39
C GLU A 86 -12.02 -2.45 3.50
N ILE A 87 -10.84 -1.90 3.18
CA ILE A 87 -9.85 -1.49 4.19
C ILE A 87 -10.37 -0.31 5.01
N LEU A 88 -10.94 0.70 4.36
CA LEU A 88 -11.54 1.84 5.05
C LEU A 88 -12.68 1.39 5.97
N ARG A 89 -13.49 0.41 5.55
CA ARG A 89 -14.51 -0.23 6.39
C ARG A 89 -13.89 -0.96 7.58
N ASP A 90 -12.86 -1.79 7.39
CA ASP A 90 -12.20 -2.50 8.49
C ASP A 90 -11.54 -1.54 9.49
N LEU A 91 -10.85 -0.51 8.99
CA LEU A 91 -10.26 0.55 9.83
C LEU A 91 -11.32 1.30 10.62
N SER A 92 -12.46 1.62 9.99
CA SER A 92 -13.59 2.24 10.69
C SER A 92 -14.12 1.31 11.79
N VAL A 93 -14.30 0.02 11.51
CA VAL A 93 -14.79 -0.97 12.50
C VAL A 93 -13.81 -1.12 13.67
N ARG A 94 -12.50 -1.18 13.39
CA ARG A 94 -11.46 -1.23 14.43
C ARG A 94 -11.40 0.05 15.27
N ARG A 95 -11.66 1.21 14.65
CA ARG A 95 -11.72 2.51 15.37
C ARG A 95 -12.97 2.62 16.26
N SER A 96 -14.08 1.99 15.88
CA SER A 96 -15.30 1.92 16.68
C SER A 96 -15.18 0.98 17.90
N ARG A 97 -14.25 0.04 17.87
CA ARG A 97 -13.88 -0.83 19.01
C ARG A 97 -12.71 -0.22 19.80
N GLY A 98 -12.91 0.97 20.35
CA GLY A 98 -11.98 1.54 21.33
C GLY A 98 -11.76 0.59 22.53
N PRO A 99 -10.64 0.71 23.27
CA PRO A 99 -10.35 -0.18 24.38
C PRO A 99 -11.40 0.04 25.46
N GLY A 100 -12.08 -1.04 25.84
CA GLY A 100 -12.84 -1.09 27.10
C GLY A 100 -11.87 -1.15 28.28
#